data_AF-V4LGZ3-F1
#
_entry.id   AF-V4LGZ3-F1
#
_cell.length_a   1.000
_cell.length_b   1.000
_cell.length_c   1.000
_cell.angle_alpha   90.00
_cell.angle_beta   90.00
_cell.angle_gamma   90.00
#
_symmetry.space_group_name_H-M   'P 1'
#
loop_
_entity.id
_entity.type
_entity.pdbx_description
1 polymer ?
#
loop_
_entity_poly.entity_id
_entity_poly.type
_entity_poly.pdbx_seq_one_letter_code
_entity_poly.pdbx_strand_id
1 'polypeptide(L)'
;IYAIKPQTKSIAFKEPEYVHKFGCNKVVRISFVNYMHQRVSRFQGQVINSFEIHLFDSVGLGADIEYIEFAVSKQVKKLVLDFSNSVWREVIIELLVCVYTQNSLQSLCIYACRFDPFKFANPELLRSLCVGWTELDSMMIEGQIKELVVENYDFPLMSCFFDLPSVDIFKYSGHIFCLDFEKVNMVIKEAYLDFGVEGEYEDEPTESHIAQGEIPCVCVIQECHDPDFMLRDLEAQHLVLRTKLHLKEFMGIRILLENCPVLQTLTFDYVPPDSSFCSKTITYRGIDRQTYWLQNISYKCLIKTLKAVVFKKFTGSLDQLHMLNFLVRTGPECVRSLERVDK
;
A
#
# COMPACT_ATOMS: atom_id res chain seq x y z
N ILE A 1 21.12 -14.81 13.40
CA ILE A 1 22.19 -13.85 13.75
C ILE A 1 22.35 -13.03 12.48
N TYR A 2 21.66 -11.90 12.39
CA TYR A 2 21.73 -11.11 11.16
C TYR A 2 23.11 -10.51 11.02
N ALA A 3 23.63 -10.68 9.81
CA ALA A 3 24.99 -10.47 9.41
C ALA A 3 25.37 -8.99 9.53
N ILE A 4 26.50 -8.72 10.15
CA ILE A 4 27.22 -7.48 9.93
C ILE A 4 28.29 -7.79 8.90
N LYS A 5 28.12 -7.23 7.69
CA LYS A 5 29.29 -6.85 6.91
C LYS A 5 29.92 -5.66 7.64
N PRO A 6 31.21 -5.66 7.99
CA PRO A 6 31.89 -4.55 8.68
C PRO A 6 31.86 -3.18 7.97
N GLN A 7 31.17 -3.07 6.82
CA GLN A 7 31.08 -1.90 5.97
C GLN A 7 29.65 -1.34 5.85
N THR A 8 28.63 -1.97 6.44
CA THR A 8 27.25 -1.51 6.26
C THR A 8 26.95 -0.33 7.17
N LYS A 9 26.79 0.85 6.58
CA LYS A 9 26.21 2.05 7.20
C LYS A 9 24.71 1.88 7.52
N SER A 10 24.25 0.67 7.85
CA SER A 10 22.84 0.35 8.07
C SER A 10 22.70 -0.43 9.37
N ILE A 11 21.75 -0.03 10.21
CA ILE A 11 21.39 -0.71 11.45
C ILE A 11 19.91 -1.04 11.37
N ALA A 12 19.54 -2.29 11.66
CA ALA A 12 18.16 -2.72 11.70
C ALA A 12 17.92 -3.61 12.91
N PHE A 13 16.86 -3.30 13.66
CA PHE A 13 16.39 -4.05 14.80
C PHE A 13 14.97 -4.53 14.49
N LYS A 14 14.79 -5.85 14.39
CA LYS A 14 13.51 -6.47 14.02
C LYS A 14 13.05 -7.44 15.09
N GLU A 15 12.20 -6.97 16.00
CA GLU A 15 11.61 -7.80 17.06
C GLU A 15 10.88 -9.04 16.51
N PRO A 16 10.03 -8.97 15.46
CA PRO A 16 9.33 -10.15 14.95
C PRO A 16 10.29 -11.31 14.58
N GLU A 17 11.42 -10.98 13.97
CA GLU A 17 12.44 -11.97 13.56
C GLU A 17 13.18 -12.57 14.77
N TYR A 18 13.33 -11.78 15.84
CA TYR A 18 13.94 -12.23 17.09
C TYR A 18 12.99 -13.12 17.88
N VAL A 19 11.74 -12.68 18.07
CA VAL A 19 10.70 -13.39 18.82
C VAL A 19 10.34 -14.71 18.14
N HIS A 20 10.22 -14.74 16.80
CA HIS A 20 9.95 -15.98 16.07
C HIS A 20 11.01 -17.06 16.35
N LYS A 21 12.27 -16.65 16.60
CA LYS A 21 13.38 -17.57 16.87
C LYS A 21 13.44 -18.06 18.31
N PHE A 22 13.03 -17.24 19.27
CA PHE A 22 13.25 -17.50 20.70
C PHE A 22 11.96 -17.67 21.53
N GLY A 23 10.79 -17.54 20.90
CA GLY A 23 9.49 -17.64 21.53
C GLY A 23 8.93 -16.29 22.00
N CYS A 24 7.61 -16.20 22.13
CA CYS A 24 6.91 -14.98 22.56
C CYS A 24 6.75 -14.97 24.09
N ASN A 25 7.69 -14.34 24.80
CA ASN A 25 7.52 -14.02 26.21
C ASN A 25 8.26 -12.72 26.58
N LYS A 26 7.90 -12.13 27.73
CA LYS A 26 8.49 -10.87 28.22
C LYS A 26 10.01 -10.93 28.36
N VAL A 27 10.58 -12.09 28.70
CA VAL A 27 12.03 -12.26 28.90
C VAL A 27 12.80 -12.13 27.59
N VAL A 28 12.27 -12.73 26.51
CA VAL A 28 12.86 -12.62 25.16
C VAL A 28 12.84 -11.17 24.70
N ARG A 29 11.73 -10.46 24.92
CA ARG A 29 11.60 -9.04 24.59
C ARG A 29 12.59 -8.16 25.36
N ILE A 30 12.73 -8.36 26.66
CA ILE A 30 13.74 -7.66 27.49
C ILE A 30 15.17 -7.94 26.97
N SER A 31 15.46 -9.19 26.61
CA SER A 31 16.76 -9.56 26.04
C SER A 31 17.03 -8.86 24.71
N PHE A 32 16.01 -8.73 23.85
CA PHE A 32 16.10 -8.00 22.58
C PHE A 32 16.42 -6.52 22.79
N VAL A 33 15.70 -5.85 23.70
CA VAL A 33 15.91 -4.44 24.00
C VAL A 33 17.29 -4.21 24.63
N ASN A 34 17.74 -5.08 25.53
CA ASN A 34 19.11 -5.02 26.06
C ASN A 34 20.18 -5.16 24.96
N TYR A 35 19.93 -6.01 23.96
CA TYR A 35 20.80 -6.12 22.79
C TYR A 35 20.83 -4.82 21.97
N MET A 36 19.67 -4.17 21.78
CA MET A 36 19.58 -2.88 21.10
C MET A 36 20.39 -1.81 21.84
N HIS A 37 20.18 -1.62 23.15
CA HIS A 37 20.95 -0.65 23.96
C HIS A 37 22.46 -0.92 23.90
N GLN A 38 22.90 -2.18 24.01
CA GLN A 38 24.32 -2.52 23.91
C GLN A 38 24.91 -2.20 22.53
N ARG A 39 24.11 -2.33 21.46
CA ARG A 39 24.53 -2.00 20.10
C ARG A 39 24.64 -0.49 19.88
N VAL A 40 23.63 0.25 20.31
CA VAL A 40 23.57 1.71 20.20
C VAL A 40 24.70 2.36 21.00
N SER A 41 24.89 1.96 22.26
CA SER A 41 25.94 2.50 23.14
C SER A 41 27.37 2.25 22.64
N ARG A 42 27.60 1.15 21.90
CA ARG A 42 28.92 0.82 21.35
C ARG A 42 29.17 1.42 19.96
N PHE A 43 28.20 2.10 19.37
CA PHE A 43 28.35 2.64 18.02
C PHE A 43 29.23 3.90 18.02
N GLN A 44 30.43 3.79 17.46
CA GLN A 44 31.40 4.90 17.37
C GLN A 44 31.33 5.69 16.06
N GLY A 45 30.48 5.28 15.11
CA GLY A 45 30.34 5.97 13.83
C GLY A 45 29.69 7.35 13.96
N GLN A 46 29.99 8.23 13.01
CA GLN A 46 29.38 9.56 12.93
C GLN A 46 28.08 9.56 12.13
N VAL A 47 28.00 8.77 11.05
CA VAL A 47 26.85 8.77 10.14
C VAL A 47 26.33 7.35 9.93
N ILE A 48 25.02 7.20 9.94
CA ILE A 48 24.30 5.98 9.54
C ILE A 48 23.49 6.33 8.28
N ASN A 49 23.53 5.49 7.26
CA ASN A 49 22.70 5.68 6.07
C ASN A 49 21.24 5.27 6.35
N SER A 50 21.03 4.13 7.00
CA SER A 50 19.70 3.58 7.27
C SER A 50 19.58 3.06 8.70
N PHE A 51 18.51 3.45 9.38
CA PHE A 51 18.21 2.99 10.73
C PHE A 51 16.76 2.48 10.77
N GLU A 52 16.57 1.24 11.20
CA GLU A 52 15.27 0.57 11.20
C GLU A 52 14.97 -0.03 12.58
N ILE A 53 13.78 0.23 13.08
CA ILE A 53 13.25 -0.33 14.31
C ILE A 53 11.88 -0.92 14.01
N HIS A 54 11.72 -2.19 14.34
CA HIS A 54 10.43 -2.86 14.40
C HIS A 54 10.27 -3.41 15.82
N LEU A 55 9.43 -2.76 16.60
CA LEU A 55 9.19 -3.05 18.02
C LEU A 55 7.69 -3.09 18.26
N PHE A 56 7.20 -4.22 18.76
CA PHE A 56 5.79 -4.32 19.12
C PHE A 56 5.54 -3.57 20.42
N ASP A 57 4.49 -2.73 20.50
CA ASP A 57 3.99 -2.16 21.76
C ASP A 57 5.08 -1.43 22.59
N SER A 58 5.69 -0.37 22.05
CA SER A 58 6.79 0.34 22.73
C SER A 58 6.39 1.00 24.06
N VAL A 59 5.08 1.11 24.35
CA VAL A 59 4.55 1.78 25.53
C VAL A 59 5.00 1.05 26.78
N GLY A 60 5.77 1.77 27.60
CA GLY A 60 6.29 1.26 28.88
C GLY A 60 7.77 0.86 28.86
N LEU A 61 8.46 0.92 27.72
CA LEU A 61 9.91 0.68 27.65
C LEU A 61 10.75 1.95 27.51
N GLY A 62 10.15 3.11 27.17
CA GLY A 62 10.86 4.38 26.94
C GLY A 62 11.92 4.32 25.83
N ALA A 63 11.96 3.19 25.12
CA ALA A 63 13.00 2.81 24.19
C ALA A 63 12.80 3.47 22.82
N ASP A 64 11.56 3.79 22.47
CA ASP A 64 11.19 4.55 21.28
C ASP A 64 11.89 5.91 21.23
N ILE A 65 11.86 6.69 22.32
CA ILE A 65 12.50 8.01 22.38
C ILE A 65 14.02 7.92 22.20
N GLU A 66 14.70 7.10 23.01
CA GLU A 66 16.16 6.99 23.01
C GLU A 66 16.70 6.62 21.62
N TYR A 67 16.06 5.67 20.94
CA TYR A 67 16.56 5.20 19.67
C TYR A 67 16.24 6.12 18.49
N ILE A 68 15.11 6.85 18.55
CA ILE A 68 14.80 7.88 17.57
C ILE A 68 15.81 9.03 17.69
N GLU A 69 16.09 9.51 18.92
CA GLU A 69 17.11 10.53 19.15
C GLU A 69 18.50 10.06 18.72
N PHE A 70 18.85 8.80 18.97
CA PHE A 70 20.08 8.21 18.45
C PHE A 70 20.12 8.27 16.92
N ALA A 71 19.08 7.84 16.22
CA ALA A 71 19.01 7.88 14.76
C ALA A 71 19.20 9.31 14.24
N VAL A 72 18.57 10.28 14.89
CA VAL A 72 18.70 11.70 14.57
C VAL A 72 20.13 12.20 14.77
N SER A 73 20.76 11.84 15.90
CA SER A 73 22.16 12.19 16.18
C SER A 73 23.14 11.67 15.13
N LYS A 74 22.76 10.63 14.39
CA LYS A 74 23.58 9.99 13.34
C LYS A 74 23.21 10.43 11.93
N GLN A 75 22.38 11.46 11.78
CA GLN A 75 22.04 12.08 10.50
C GLN A 75 21.60 11.04 9.46
N VAL A 76 20.63 10.20 9.85
CA VAL A 76 20.17 9.11 8.99
C VAL A 76 19.54 9.63 7.71
N LYS A 77 19.74 8.89 6.62
CA LYS A 77 19.08 9.16 5.34
C LYS A 77 17.76 8.40 5.21
N LYS A 78 17.71 7.19 5.77
CA LYS A 78 16.51 6.35 5.85
C LYS A 78 16.19 6.04 7.30
N LEU A 79 14.95 6.30 7.69
CA LEU A 79 14.42 5.96 9.00
C LEU A 79 13.18 5.08 8.82
N VAL A 80 13.17 3.92 9.48
CA VAL A 80 12.00 3.04 9.56
C VAL A 80 11.62 2.88 11.02
N LEU A 81 10.39 3.25 11.37
CA LEU A 81 9.81 3.10 12.69
C LEU A 81 8.53 2.30 12.54
N ASP A 82 8.57 1.05 12.99
CA ASP A 82 7.43 0.17 12.93
C ASP A 82 7.06 -0.26 14.34
N PHE A 83 5.95 0.30 14.81
CA PHE A 83 5.37 -0.02 16.11
C PHE A 83 4.05 -0.80 15.99
N SER A 84 3.70 -1.20 14.77
CA SER A 84 2.47 -1.92 14.49
C SER A 84 2.47 -3.28 15.17
N ASN A 85 1.34 -3.65 15.78
CA ASN A 85 1.15 -4.97 16.35
C ASN A 85 -0.20 -5.51 15.88
N SER A 86 -0.20 -6.70 15.27
CA SER A 86 -1.42 -7.35 14.77
C SER A 86 -2.47 -7.66 15.85
N VAL A 87 -2.11 -7.54 17.14
CA VAL A 87 -2.97 -7.90 18.28
C VAL A 87 -3.57 -6.68 18.98
N TRP A 88 -2.89 -5.51 18.99
CA TRP A 88 -3.30 -4.34 19.77
C TRP A 88 -3.50 -3.14 18.86
N ARG A 89 -4.75 -2.67 18.79
CA ARG A 89 -5.25 -1.72 17.77
C ARG A 89 -5.28 -0.25 18.23
N GLU A 90 -4.90 0.03 19.48
CA GLU A 90 -5.26 1.30 20.14
C GLU A 90 -4.08 2.22 20.45
N VAL A 91 -2.84 1.79 20.16
CA VAL A 91 -1.64 2.57 20.52
C VAL A 91 -1.00 3.14 19.28
N ILE A 92 -1.16 4.45 19.10
CA ILE A 92 -0.47 5.24 18.08
C ILE A 92 0.50 6.19 18.78
N ILE A 93 1.73 6.20 18.29
CA ILE A 93 2.83 6.97 18.89
C ILE A 93 2.98 8.28 18.14
N GLU A 94 3.06 9.40 18.87
CA GLU A 94 3.39 10.68 18.25
C GLU A 94 4.84 10.69 17.73
N LEU A 95 5.02 11.03 16.46
CA LEU A 95 6.35 11.17 15.87
C LEU A 95 7.11 12.33 16.54
N LEU A 96 8.33 12.06 17.01
CA LEU A 96 9.13 13.05 17.73
C LEU A 96 9.50 14.27 16.88
N VAL A 97 9.48 15.44 17.52
CA VAL A 97 9.81 16.74 16.91
C VAL A 97 11.18 16.74 16.21
N CYS A 98 12.16 16.04 16.77
CA CYS A 98 13.51 15.96 16.25
C CYS A 98 13.61 15.25 14.88
N VAL A 99 12.63 14.43 14.51
CA VAL A 99 12.57 13.79 13.20
C VAL A 99 12.24 14.82 12.11
N TYR A 100 11.32 15.74 12.39
CA TYR A 100 10.90 16.77 11.45
C TYR A 100 12.01 17.78 11.15
N THR A 101 12.92 18.02 12.10
CA THR A 101 14.02 18.99 11.96
C THR A 101 15.29 18.41 11.33
N GLN A 102 15.24 17.16 10.87
CA GLN A 102 16.41 16.49 10.32
C GLN A 102 16.76 16.96 8.90
N ASN A 103 18.02 17.31 8.68
CA ASN A 103 18.51 17.86 7.40
C ASN A 103 19.08 16.79 6.44
N SER A 104 19.04 15.52 6.82
CA SER A 104 19.61 14.41 6.05
C SER A 104 18.57 13.40 5.59
N LEU A 105 17.33 13.48 6.10
CA LEU A 105 16.30 12.47 5.93
C LEU A 105 15.73 12.51 4.51
N GLN A 106 15.87 11.39 3.80
CA GLN A 106 15.43 11.21 2.40
C GLN A 106 14.32 10.16 2.28
N SER A 107 14.23 9.24 3.23
CA SER A 107 13.22 8.18 3.28
C SER A 107 12.72 8.00 4.70
N LEU A 108 11.39 8.02 4.87
CA LEU A 108 10.72 7.78 6.14
C LEU A 108 9.66 6.70 5.93
N CYS A 109 9.66 5.68 6.78
CA CYS A 109 8.63 4.65 6.80
C CYS A 109 8.14 4.52 8.24
N ILE A 110 6.87 4.78 8.48
CA ILE A 110 6.28 4.83 9.81
C ILE A 110 5.02 3.97 9.87
N TYR A 111 4.96 3.12 10.88
CA TYR A 111 3.79 2.28 11.15
C TYR A 111 3.36 2.44 12.60
N ALA A 112 2.06 2.65 12.81
CA ALA A 112 1.48 3.00 14.11
C ALA A 112 2.07 4.29 14.72
N CYS A 113 2.34 5.28 13.86
CA CYS A 113 2.76 6.62 14.27
C CYS A 113 1.78 7.69 13.80
N ARG A 114 1.46 8.65 14.66
CA ARG A 114 0.82 9.90 14.27
C ARG A 114 1.89 10.88 13.83
N PHE A 115 1.70 11.49 12.67
CA PHE A 115 2.63 12.48 12.14
C PHE A 115 1.89 13.58 11.40
N ASP A 116 2.57 14.72 11.22
CA ASP A 116 2.07 15.88 10.50
C ASP A 116 3.05 16.21 9.36
N PRO A 117 2.69 15.95 8.10
CA PRO A 117 3.58 16.17 6.95
C PRO A 117 3.98 17.64 6.77
N PHE A 118 3.20 18.59 7.30
CA PHE A 118 3.50 20.02 7.18
C PHE A 118 4.57 20.48 8.19
N LYS A 119 4.96 19.64 9.15
CA LYS A 119 5.97 19.99 10.17
C LYS A 119 7.41 19.75 9.73
N PHE A 120 7.66 19.05 8.62
CA PHE A 120 9.02 18.82 8.14
C PHE A 120 9.72 20.15 7.81
N ALA A 121 10.92 20.36 8.35
CA ALA A 121 11.68 21.58 8.14
C ALA A 121 12.29 21.66 6.72
N ASN A 122 12.55 20.51 6.09
CA ASN A 122 13.11 20.38 4.75
C ASN A 122 12.31 19.35 3.93
N PRO A 123 11.01 19.59 3.66
CA PRO A 123 10.14 18.62 3.00
C PRO A 123 10.63 18.25 1.59
N GLU A 124 11.40 19.11 0.94
CA GLU A 124 11.99 18.89 -0.39
C GLU A 124 13.08 17.80 -0.42
N LEU A 125 13.64 17.44 0.73
CA LEU A 125 14.62 16.35 0.86
C LEU A 125 13.96 14.97 0.91
N LEU A 126 12.72 14.89 1.39
CA LEU A 126 12.00 13.63 1.56
C LEU A 126 11.55 13.11 0.18
N ARG A 127 12.19 12.04 -0.28
CA ARG A 127 11.92 11.41 -1.59
C ARG A 127 11.06 10.17 -1.48
N SER A 128 11.01 9.54 -0.30
CA SER A 128 10.26 8.31 -0.10
C SER A 128 9.52 8.40 1.23
N LEU A 129 8.22 8.16 1.18
CA LEU A 129 7.35 8.12 2.35
C LEU A 129 6.57 6.81 2.33
N CYS A 130 6.63 6.10 3.43
CA CYS A 130 5.85 4.92 3.70
C CYS A 130 5.05 5.18 4.98
N VAL A 131 3.75 4.96 4.94
CA VAL A 131 2.87 5.10 6.09
C VAL A 131 1.98 3.89 6.19
N GLY A 132 1.73 3.44 7.41
CA GLY A 132 0.65 2.50 7.64
C GLY A 132 0.15 2.50 9.07
N TRP A 133 -1.01 1.90 9.28
CA TRP A 133 -1.63 1.80 10.61
C TRP A 133 -1.77 3.19 11.27
N THR A 134 -2.20 4.18 10.50
CA THR A 134 -2.41 5.56 10.97
C THR A 134 -3.90 5.80 11.20
N GLU A 135 -4.27 6.27 12.39
CA GLU A 135 -5.63 6.75 12.69
C GLU A 135 -5.76 8.18 12.14
N LEU A 136 -6.16 8.28 10.89
CA LEU A 136 -6.45 9.54 10.22
C LEU A 136 -7.73 9.37 9.40
N ASP A 137 -8.79 10.10 9.77
CA ASP A 137 -10.02 10.19 8.95
C ASP A 137 -9.72 10.76 7.56
N SER A 138 -8.73 11.66 7.50
CA SER A 138 -8.21 12.22 6.27
C SER A 138 -6.69 12.37 6.31
N MET A 139 -6.03 12.05 5.20
CA MET A 139 -4.59 12.16 5.02
C MET A 139 -4.30 13.13 3.88
N MET A 140 -3.61 14.22 4.18
CA MET A 140 -3.10 15.17 3.18
C MET A 140 -1.59 14.98 3.07
N ILE A 141 -1.05 14.77 1.87
CA ILE A 141 0.41 14.76 1.65
C ILE A 141 0.75 15.66 0.48
N GLU A 142 1.66 16.60 0.71
CA GLU A 142 2.19 17.48 -0.32
C GLU A 142 3.72 17.35 -0.44
N GLY A 143 4.26 17.68 -1.61
CA GLY A 143 5.68 17.92 -1.81
C GLY A 143 6.34 17.11 -2.93
N GLN A 144 7.66 16.96 -2.83
CA GLN A 144 8.50 16.43 -3.92
C GLN A 144 8.85 14.93 -3.75
N ILE A 145 7.89 14.18 -3.21
CA ILE A 145 8.00 12.74 -2.97
C ILE A 145 8.05 12.00 -4.31
N LYS A 146 8.95 11.01 -4.42
CA LYS A 146 9.13 10.14 -5.59
C LYS A 146 8.46 8.79 -5.40
N GLU A 147 8.45 8.27 -4.18
CA GLU A 147 7.77 7.03 -3.83
C GLU A 147 6.87 7.25 -2.62
N LEU A 148 5.58 6.97 -2.79
CA LEU A 148 4.61 6.96 -1.70
C LEU A 148 4.04 5.55 -1.54
N VAL A 149 4.10 5.02 -0.31
CA VAL A 149 3.47 3.75 0.08
C VAL A 149 2.50 4.02 1.21
N VAL A 150 1.26 3.59 1.06
CA VAL A 150 0.19 3.71 2.06
C VAL A 150 -0.39 2.33 2.34
N GLU A 151 -0.34 1.90 3.59
CA GLU A 151 -0.87 0.61 4.06
C GLU A 151 -1.95 0.83 5.15
N ASN A 152 -3.22 0.72 4.78
CA ASN A 152 -4.38 0.96 5.64
C ASN A 152 -5.30 -0.26 5.79
N TYR A 153 -4.91 -1.24 6.60
CA TYR A 153 -5.69 -2.48 6.76
C TYR A 153 -6.79 -2.43 7.83
N ASP A 154 -6.80 -1.40 8.69
CA ASP A 154 -7.58 -1.45 9.94
C ASP A 154 -8.63 -0.34 10.09
N PHE A 155 -8.56 0.73 9.30
CA PHE A 155 -9.47 1.86 9.44
C PHE A 155 -10.41 1.96 8.23
N PRO A 156 -11.71 1.71 8.42
CA PRO A 156 -12.65 1.93 7.36
C PRO A 156 -12.77 3.44 7.11
N LEU A 157 -12.81 3.81 5.83
CA LEU A 157 -13.15 5.13 5.34
C LEU A 157 -12.06 6.23 5.31
N MET A 158 -10.77 5.88 5.20
CA MET A 158 -9.72 6.90 5.03
C MET A 158 -9.85 7.63 3.67
N SER A 159 -9.89 8.96 3.71
CA SER A 159 -9.78 9.83 2.52
C SER A 159 -8.35 10.34 2.38
N CYS A 160 -7.72 10.12 1.24
CA CYS A 160 -6.38 10.64 0.97
C CYS A 160 -6.40 11.68 -0.14
N PHE A 161 -5.69 12.78 0.10
CA PHE A 161 -5.50 13.86 -0.85
C PHE A 161 -4.01 14.12 -1.03
N PHE A 162 -3.58 14.16 -2.29
CA PHE A 162 -2.17 14.18 -2.64
C PHE A 162 -1.84 15.31 -3.62
N ASP A 163 -1.00 16.25 -3.19
CA ASP A 163 -0.32 17.21 -4.08
C ASP A 163 1.14 16.77 -4.29
N LEU A 164 1.33 15.82 -5.20
CA LEU A 164 2.60 15.11 -5.38
C LEU A 164 3.11 15.21 -6.82
N PRO A 165 3.46 16.40 -7.33
CA PRO A 165 3.78 16.66 -8.75
C PRO A 165 4.98 15.86 -9.29
N SER A 166 5.73 15.21 -8.39
CA SER A 166 6.96 14.50 -8.67
C SER A 166 6.86 12.98 -8.49
N VAL A 167 5.73 12.43 -8.07
CA VAL A 167 5.62 11.01 -7.69
C VAL A 167 5.78 10.09 -8.91
N ASP A 168 6.71 9.15 -8.78
CA ASP A 168 7.00 8.13 -9.79
C ASP A 168 6.32 6.80 -9.44
N ILE A 169 6.29 6.47 -8.15
CA ILE A 169 5.77 5.20 -7.62
C ILE A 169 4.74 5.49 -6.55
N PHE A 170 3.52 5.02 -6.76
CA PHE A 170 2.46 5.04 -5.76
C PHE A 170 2.04 3.61 -5.44
N LYS A 171 2.03 3.24 -4.16
CA LYS A 171 1.54 1.95 -3.71
C LYS A 171 0.50 2.18 -2.63
N TYR A 172 -0.65 1.57 -2.82
CA TYR A 172 -1.72 1.60 -1.85
C TYR A 172 -2.11 0.16 -1.50
N SER A 173 -2.29 -0.10 -0.22
CA SER A 173 -2.81 -1.36 0.27
C SER A 173 -3.82 -1.17 1.40
N GLY A 174 -5.00 -1.77 1.32
CA GLY A 174 -6.03 -1.74 2.37
C GLY A 174 -7.35 -1.07 1.99
N HIS A 175 -8.11 -0.61 2.99
CA HIS A 175 -9.46 -0.05 2.84
C HIS A 175 -9.41 1.45 2.50
N ILE A 176 -10.03 1.84 1.39
CA ILE A 176 -10.06 3.19 0.83
C ILE A 176 -11.46 3.78 0.71
N PHE A 177 -11.63 5.04 1.13
CA PHE A 177 -12.83 5.79 0.76
C PHE A 177 -12.60 6.60 -0.51
N CYS A 178 -11.49 7.33 -0.57
CA CYS A 178 -11.19 8.25 -1.66
C CYS A 178 -9.67 8.42 -1.81
N LEU A 179 -9.19 8.42 -3.05
CA LEU A 179 -7.89 8.98 -3.46
C LEU A 179 -8.14 10.13 -4.41
N ASP A 180 -7.68 11.30 -4.01
CA ASP A 180 -7.72 12.49 -4.84
C ASP A 180 -6.28 12.97 -5.07
N PHE A 181 -5.90 13.09 -6.34
CA PHE A 181 -4.60 13.62 -6.75
C PHE A 181 -4.81 15.00 -7.39
N GLU A 182 -4.08 16.00 -6.93
CA GLU A 182 -4.14 17.30 -7.55
C GLU A 182 -3.55 17.25 -8.98
N LYS A 183 -4.38 17.55 -9.99
CA LYS A 183 -4.15 17.30 -11.44
C LYS A 183 -2.87 17.84 -12.07
N VAL A 184 -2.08 18.67 -11.38
CA VAL A 184 -1.12 19.54 -12.06
C VAL A 184 0.11 18.74 -12.56
N ASN A 185 0.06 18.35 -13.84
CA ASN A 185 1.15 17.70 -14.59
C ASN A 185 1.64 16.36 -14.04
N MET A 186 0.75 15.57 -13.43
CA MET A 186 1.10 14.26 -12.88
C MET A 186 0.78 13.12 -13.84
N VAL A 187 1.80 12.35 -14.20
CA VAL A 187 1.66 11.01 -14.77
C VAL A 187 2.55 10.09 -13.95
N ILE A 188 1.93 9.24 -13.11
CA ILE A 188 2.63 8.30 -12.26
C ILE A 188 3.23 7.19 -13.14
N LYS A 189 4.50 6.85 -12.93
CA LYS A 189 5.15 5.80 -13.71
C LYS A 189 4.58 4.43 -13.35
N GLU A 190 4.44 4.15 -12.06
CA GLU A 190 3.87 2.90 -11.54
C GLU A 190 2.90 3.16 -10.39
N ALA A 191 1.68 2.65 -10.51
CA ALA A 191 0.68 2.61 -9.46
C ALA A 191 0.38 1.15 -9.10
N TYR A 192 0.60 0.76 -7.84
CA TYR A 192 0.24 -0.54 -7.29
C TYR A 192 -0.96 -0.37 -6.35
N LEU A 193 -2.05 -1.08 -6.62
CA LEU A 193 -3.28 -1.01 -5.83
C LEU A 193 -3.66 -2.40 -5.33
N ASP A 194 -3.82 -2.50 -4.02
CA ASP A 194 -4.29 -3.69 -3.31
C ASP A 194 -5.38 -3.26 -2.32
N PHE A 195 -6.65 -3.33 -2.69
CA PHE A 195 -7.72 -2.79 -1.83
C PHE A 195 -8.13 -3.70 -0.66
N GLY A 196 -7.25 -4.64 -0.30
CA GLY A 196 -7.50 -5.57 0.79
C GLY A 196 -8.63 -6.57 0.48
N VAL A 197 -8.68 -7.59 1.32
CA VAL A 197 -9.74 -8.60 1.33
C VAL A 197 -10.23 -8.63 2.76
N GLU A 198 -11.42 -8.09 3.00
CA GLU A 198 -12.18 -8.47 4.19
C GLU A 198 -13.34 -9.36 3.76
N GLY A 199 -13.79 -10.20 4.70
CA GLY A 199 -14.56 -11.43 4.48
C GLY A 199 -15.56 -11.36 3.33
N GLU A 200 -15.63 -12.43 2.54
CA GLU A 200 -16.67 -12.57 1.53
C GLU A 200 -18.04 -12.63 2.24
N TYR A 201 -18.68 -11.46 2.42
CA TYR A 201 -20.07 -11.38 2.86
C TYR A 201 -20.91 -12.15 1.84
N GLU A 202 -21.52 -13.25 2.28
CA GLU A 202 -22.48 -14.02 1.49
C GLU A 202 -23.75 -13.21 1.20
N ASP A 203 -24.08 -12.25 2.07
CA ASP A 203 -25.27 -11.41 1.99
C ASP A 203 -24.97 -9.99 1.49
N GLU A 204 -25.98 -9.32 0.91
CA GLU A 204 -25.90 -7.90 0.60
C GLU A 204 -25.71 -7.10 1.90
N PRO A 205 -24.78 -6.12 1.94
CA PRO A 205 -24.59 -5.32 3.14
C PRO A 205 -25.86 -4.52 3.42
N THR A 206 -26.50 -4.75 4.57
CA THR A 206 -27.53 -3.85 5.11
C THR A 206 -26.97 -2.46 5.38
N GLU A 207 -27.82 -1.42 5.42
CA GLU A 207 -27.44 -0.03 5.74
C GLU A 207 -26.55 0.10 6.99
N SER A 208 -26.66 -0.84 7.94
CA SER A 208 -25.80 -0.94 9.11
C SER A 208 -24.33 -1.26 8.79
N HIS A 209 -24.04 -2.12 7.82
CA HIS A 209 -22.67 -2.45 7.41
C HIS A 209 -22.00 -1.27 6.69
N ILE A 210 -22.79 -0.48 5.94
CA ILE A 210 -22.33 0.78 5.32
C ILE A 210 -21.97 1.80 6.41
N ALA A 211 -22.82 1.94 7.44
CA ALA A 211 -22.61 2.86 8.54
C ALA A 211 -21.45 2.47 9.48
N GLN A 212 -21.10 1.18 9.55
CA GLN A 212 -19.99 0.66 10.36
C GLN A 212 -18.68 0.55 9.58
N GLY A 213 -18.68 0.85 8.28
CA GLY A 213 -17.47 0.86 7.46
C GLY A 213 -16.97 -0.54 7.06
N GLU A 214 -17.76 -1.58 7.27
CA GLU A 214 -17.38 -2.99 7.11
C GLU A 214 -17.44 -3.49 5.65
N ILE A 215 -17.27 -2.61 4.66
CA ILE A 215 -17.42 -2.95 3.23
C ILE A 215 -16.06 -2.83 2.52
N PRO A 216 -15.58 -3.87 1.81
CA PRO A 216 -14.30 -3.82 1.11
C PRO A 216 -14.32 -2.77 0.02
N CYS A 217 -13.26 -2.00 -0.17
CA CYS A 217 -13.36 -0.76 -0.94
C CYS A 217 -13.53 -0.93 -2.45
N VAL A 218 -13.19 -2.10 -2.98
CA VAL A 218 -13.55 -2.46 -4.35
C VAL A 218 -15.06 -2.80 -4.48
N CYS A 219 -15.67 -3.31 -3.40
CA CYS A 219 -17.13 -3.36 -3.25
C CYS A 219 -17.70 -1.96 -2.97
N VAL A 220 -17.01 -1.12 -2.19
CA VAL A 220 -17.42 0.29 -1.96
C VAL A 220 -17.37 1.06 -3.27
N ILE A 221 -16.47 0.78 -4.23
CA ILE A 221 -16.56 1.37 -5.57
C ILE A 221 -17.83 0.92 -6.31
N GLN A 222 -18.34 -0.30 -6.08
CA GLN A 222 -19.63 -0.74 -6.63
C GLN A 222 -20.85 -0.14 -5.89
N GLU A 223 -20.68 0.18 -4.61
CA GLU A 223 -21.72 0.75 -3.75
C GLU A 223 -21.63 2.28 -3.62
N CYS A 224 -20.59 2.87 -4.19
CA CYS A 224 -20.38 4.29 -4.24
C CYS A 224 -21.43 4.88 -5.17
N HIS A 225 -22.22 5.81 -4.65
CA HIS A 225 -23.15 6.58 -5.47
C HIS A 225 -22.44 7.48 -6.48
N ASP A 226 -21.15 7.77 -6.28
CA ASP A 226 -20.30 8.59 -7.15
C ASP A 226 -18.88 7.99 -7.25
N PRO A 227 -18.72 6.87 -7.96
CA PRO A 227 -17.45 6.16 -8.02
C PRO A 227 -16.35 6.93 -8.77
N ASP A 228 -16.75 7.94 -9.57
CA ASP A 228 -15.83 8.87 -10.22
C ASP A 228 -15.05 9.66 -9.16
N PHE A 229 -15.64 9.92 -7.98
CA PHE A 229 -15.00 10.65 -6.87
C PHE A 229 -13.83 9.87 -6.24
N MET A 230 -13.86 8.53 -6.26
CA MET A 230 -12.97 7.69 -5.44
C MET A 230 -11.53 7.59 -5.94
N LEU A 231 -11.32 7.78 -7.24
CA LEU A 231 -10.03 7.59 -7.91
C LEU A 231 -9.80 8.71 -8.93
N ARG A 232 -10.14 9.94 -8.55
CA ARG A 232 -9.97 11.08 -9.44
C ARG A 232 -8.50 11.28 -9.73
N ASP A 233 -8.24 11.45 -11.02
CA ASP A 233 -7.00 12.04 -11.51
C ASP A 233 -5.75 11.18 -11.27
N LEU A 234 -5.97 9.90 -10.97
CA LEU A 234 -4.94 8.87 -10.96
C LEU A 234 -4.57 8.50 -12.41
N GLU A 235 -3.62 9.23 -13.00
CA GLU A 235 -3.04 8.90 -14.30
C GLU A 235 -1.76 8.08 -14.14
N ALA A 236 -1.79 6.78 -14.50
CA ALA A 236 -0.63 5.89 -14.42
C ALA A 236 -0.20 5.32 -15.78
N GLN A 237 1.11 5.15 -15.98
CA GLN A 237 1.68 4.44 -17.15
C GLN A 237 1.71 2.92 -16.95
N HIS A 238 1.98 2.48 -15.73
CA HIS A 238 1.94 1.07 -15.34
C HIS A 238 1.01 0.93 -14.14
N LEU A 239 -0.10 0.22 -14.32
CA LEU A 239 -1.02 -0.12 -13.26
C LEU A 239 -0.83 -1.59 -12.85
N VAL A 240 -0.60 -1.83 -11.58
CA VAL A 240 -0.55 -3.16 -10.96
C VAL A 240 -1.73 -3.30 -10.02
N LEU A 241 -2.63 -4.24 -10.32
CA LEU A 241 -3.80 -4.53 -9.52
C LEU A 241 -3.62 -5.88 -8.84
N ARG A 242 -3.55 -5.88 -7.52
CA ARG A 242 -3.68 -7.11 -6.75
C ARG A 242 -5.16 -7.42 -6.59
N THR A 243 -5.61 -8.55 -7.11
CA THR A 243 -7.05 -8.82 -7.24
C THR A 243 -7.38 -10.31 -7.26
N LYS A 244 -8.59 -10.66 -6.82
CA LYS A 244 -9.17 -12.00 -6.96
C LYS A 244 -9.94 -12.17 -8.28
N LEU A 245 -10.13 -11.09 -9.05
CA LEU A 245 -11.06 -10.99 -10.18
C LEU A 245 -12.48 -11.45 -9.83
N HIS A 246 -12.93 -11.16 -8.61
CA HIS A 246 -14.27 -11.43 -8.16
C HIS A 246 -15.28 -10.46 -8.80
N LEU A 247 -16.55 -10.87 -8.90
CA LEU A 247 -17.65 -10.05 -9.43
C LEU A 247 -17.72 -8.65 -8.80
N LYS A 248 -17.48 -8.59 -7.49
CA LYS A 248 -17.45 -7.35 -6.71
C LYS A 248 -16.29 -6.42 -7.10
N GLU A 249 -15.34 -6.88 -7.91
CA GLU A 249 -14.18 -6.10 -8.36
C GLU A 249 -14.29 -5.50 -9.74
N PHE A 250 -15.29 -5.91 -10.52
CA PHE A 250 -15.36 -5.53 -11.92
C PHE A 250 -15.59 -4.04 -12.16
N MET A 251 -16.47 -3.40 -11.38
CA MET A 251 -16.68 -1.94 -11.50
C MET A 251 -15.40 -1.15 -11.15
N GLY A 252 -14.72 -1.52 -10.05
CA GLY A 252 -13.48 -0.86 -9.65
C GLY A 252 -12.41 -0.94 -10.74
N ILE A 253 -12.24 -2.11 -11.36
CA ILE A 253 -11.34 -2.28 -12.50
C ILE A 253 -11.75 -1.38 -13.67
N ARG A 254 -13.06 -1.28 -13.96
CA ARG A 254 -13.57 -0.40 -15.02
C ARG A 254 -13.19 1.07 -14.79
N ILE A 255 -13.45 1.61 -13.60
CA ILE A 255 -13.16 3.02 -13.26
C ILE A 255 -11.66 3.30 -13.35
N LEU A 256 -10.83 2.35 -12.92
CA LEU A 256 -9.38 2.45 -13.07
C LEU A 256 -8.96 2.53 -14.54
N LEU A 257 -9.58 1.75 -15.43
CA LEU A 257 -9.29 1.82 -16.87
C LEU A 257 -9.79 3.12 -17.50
N GLU A 258 -10.89 3.69 -17.01
CA GLU A 258 -11.42 4.99 -17.46
C GLU A 258 -10.51 6.15 -17.02
N ASN A 259 -9.99 6.13 -15.79
CA ASN A 259 -9.15 7.19 -15.21
C ASN A 259 -7.66 7.13 -15.59
N CYS A 260 -7.19 6.05 -16.24
CA CYS A 260 -5.79 5.91 -16.69
C CYS A 260 -5.65 6.01 -18.22
N PRO A 261 -5.92 7.16 -18.88
CA PRO A 261 -5.95 7.27 -20.35
C PRO A 261 -4.59 7.07 -21.03
N VAL A 262 -3.49 7.12 -20.28
CA VAL A 262 -2.10 6.98 -20.76
C VAL A 262 -1.47 5.62 -20.42
N LEU A 263 -2.26 4.68 -19.90
CA LEU A 263 -1.80 3.37 -19.46
C LEU A 263 -1.08 2.61 -20.59
N GLN A 264 0.14 2.13 -20.30
CA GLN A 264 0.97 1.36 -21.22
C GLN A 264 1.09 -0.11 -20.80
N THR A 265 1.10 -0.37 -19.49
CA THR A 265 1.20 -1.73 -18.94
C THR A 265 0.12 -1.95 -17.89
N LEU A 266 -0.68 -3.01 -18.05
CA LEU A 266 -1.63 -3.45 -17.04
C LEU A 266 -1.16 -4.78 -16.46
N THR A 267 -0.97 -4.86 -15.15
CA THR A 267 -0.57 -6.09 -14.46
C THR A 267 -1.65 -6.53 -13.49
N PHE A 268 -2.14 -7.76 -13.64
CA PHE A 268 -2.96 -8.42 -12.65
C PHE A 268 -2.05 -9.29 -11.77
N ASP A 269 -1.89 -8.92 -10.50
CA ASP A 269 -1.31 -9.79 -9.47
C ASP A 269 -2.42 -10.62 -8.82
N TYR A 270 -2.71 -11.76 -9.44
CA TYR A 270 -3.84 -12.59 -9.05
C TYR A 270 -3.63 -13.20 -7.66
N VAL A 271 -4.67 -13.10 -6.82
CA VAL A 271 -4.76 -13.77 -5.53
C VAL A 271 -5.81 -14.86 -5.65
N PRO A 272 -5.45 -16.14 -5.50
CA PRO A 272 -6.45 -17.21 -5.48
C PRO A 272 -7.47 -16.96 -4.35
N PRO A 273 -8.77 -17.20 -4.59
CA PRO A 273 -9.76 -17.21 -3.52
C PRO A 273 -9.42 -18.32 -2.51
N ASP A 274 -9.79 -18.11 -1.24
CA ASP A 274 -9.60 -19.12 -0.22
C ASP A 274 -10.41 -20.37 -0.54
N SER A 275 -9.76 -21.53 -0.50
CA SER A 275 -10.37 -22.83 -0.89
C SER A 275 -11.60 -23.22 -0.07
N SER A 276 -11.80 -22.59 1.09
CA SER A 276 -12.96 -22.80 1.96
C SER A 276 -14.22 -22.06 1.50
N PHE A 277 -14.10 -21.09 0.58
CA PHE A 277 -15.22 -20.26 0.12
C PHE A 277 -15.26 -20.25 -1.40
N CYS A 278 -16.12 -21.09 -1.96
CA CYS A 278 -16.45 -21.08 -3.38
C CYS A 278 -17.72 -20.24 -3.54
N SER A 279 -17.56 -18.95 -3.84
CA SER A 279 -18.69 -18.08 -4.20
C SER A 279 -19.38 -18.65 -5.44
N LYS A 280 -20.52 -19.31 -5.22
CA LYS A 280 -21.41 -19.86 -6.26
C LYS A 280 -22.24 -18.76 -6.95
N THR A 281 -22.07 -17.51 -6.52
CA THR A 281 -22.88 -16.38 -6.97
C THR A 281 -22.54 -16.06 -8.42
N ILE A 282 -23.54 -16.17 -9.30
CA ILE A 282 -23.40 -15.92 -10.74
C ILE A 282 -23.61 -14.44 -11.07
N THR A 283 -24.43 -13.75 -10.26
CA THR A 283 -24.78 -12.35 -10.46
C THR A 283 -24.67 -11.54 -9.18
N TYR A 284 -24.21 -10.29 -9.25
CA TYR A 284 -24.17 -9.36 -8.12
C TYR A 284 -24.58 -7.96 -8.58
N ARG A 285 -25.60 -7.34 -7.97
CA ARG A 285 -26.17 -6.03 -8.39
C ARG A 285 -26.38 -5.90 -9.91
N GLY A 286 -26.88 -6.95 -10.56
CA GLY A 286 -27.12 -6.97 -12.01
C GLY A 286 -25.87 -7.18 -12.89
N ILE A 287 -24.67 -7.29 -12.30
CA ILE A 287 -23.46 -7.75 -12.98
C ILE A 287 -23.51 -9.27 -13.07
N ASP A 288 -23.47 -9.80 -14.29
CA ASP A 288 -23.37 -11.24 -14.53
C ASP A 288 -21.94 -11.65 -14.87
N ARG A 289 -21.46 -12.69 -14.19
CA ARG A 289 -20.06 -13.17 -14.24
C ARG A 289 -19.62 -13.59 -15.63
N GLN A 290 -20.55 -14.10 -16.42
CA GLN A 290 -20.26 -14.66 -17.74
C GLN A 290 -20.33 -13.61 -18.83
N THR A 291 -21.17 -12.59 -18.65
CA THR A 291 -21.49 -11.63 -19.71
C THR A 291 -20.93 -10.24 -19.50
N TYR A 292 -20.51 -9.86 -18.28
CA TYR A 292 -20.05 -8.49 -18.01
C TYR A 292 -18.90 -8.06 -18.94
N TRP A 293 -17.85 -8.87 -19.04
CA TRP A 293 -16.70 -8.60 -19.91
C TRP A 293 -16.96 -8.95 -21.38
N LEU A 294 -18.14 -9.48 -21.74
CA LEU A 294 -18.51 -9.69 -23.14
C LEU A 294 -19.05 -8.43 -23.80
N GLN A 295 -19.48 -7.46 -22.99
CA GLN A 295 -20.01 -6.18 -23.44
C GLN A 295 -18.98 -5.43 -24.29
N ASN A 296 -19.46 -4.69 -25.30
CA ASN A 296 -18.61 -3.91 -26.19
C ASN A 296 -18.21 -2.58 -25.51
N ILE A 297 -17.44 -2.67 -24.43
CA ILE A 297 -16.93 -1.53 -23.69
C ILE A 297 -15.52 -1.23 -24.21
N SER A 298 -15.27 0.05 -24.50
CA SER A 298 -14.03 0.49 -25.13
C SER A 298 -13.44 1.62 -24.30
N TYR A 299 -12.34 1.35 -23.60
CA TYR A 299 -11.59 2.37 -22.88
C TYR A 299 -10.49 2.96 -23.76
N LYS A 300 -10.29 4.28 -23.64
CA LYS A 300 -9.29 5.03 -24.44
C LYS A 300 -7.89 4.43 -24.29
N CYS A 301 -7.53 4.04 -23.07
CA CYS A 301 -6.22 3.47 -22.75
C CYS A 301 -6.01 2.11 -23.44
N LEU A 302 -7.02 1.23 -23.40
CA LEU A 302 -6.97 -0.08 -24.03
C LEU A 302 -6.73 0.03 -25.53
N ILE A 303 -7.35 1.01 -26.22
CA ILE A 303 -7.22 1.17 -27.67
C ILE A 303 -5.92 1.87 -28.07
N LYS A 304 -5.57 2.96 -27.37
CA LYS A 304 -4.57 3.92 -27.87
C LYS A 304 -3.18 3.73 -27.28
N THR A 305 -3.08 3.30 -26.03
CA THR A 305 -1.83 3.43 -25.27
C THR A 305 -1.33 2.12 -24.69
N LEU A 306 -2.22 1.16 -24.43
CA LEU A 306 -1.86 -0.11 -23.83
C LEU A 306 -0.97 -0.91 -24.80
N LYS A 307 0.18 -1.35 -24.28
CA LYS A 307 1.20 -2.12 -25.01
C LYS A 307 1.35 -3.52 -24.46
N ALA A 308 1.17 -3.70 -23.15
CA ALA A 308 1.39 -4.98 -22.48
C ALA A 308 0.34 -5.25 -21.40
N VAL A 309 -0.09 -6.52 -21.32
CA VAL A 309 -0.88 -7.06 -20.21
C VAL A 309 -0.08 -8.19 -19.58
N VAL A 310 0.08 -8.13 -18.26
CA VAL A 310 0.81 -9.15 -17.49
C VAL A 310 -0.15 -9.78 -16.50
N PHE A 311 -0.33 -11.10 -16.58
CA PHE A 311 -1.01 -11.88 -15.56
C PHE A 311 0.01 -12.63 -14.72
N LYS A 312 0.18 -12.23 -13.47
CA LYS A 312 0.96 -13.00 -12.49
C LYS A 312 0.07 -14.07 -11.88
N LYS A 313 0.65 -15.24 -11.57
CA LYS A 313 -0.05 -16.38 -10.93
C LYS A 313 -1.31 -16.82 -11.72
N PHE A 314 -1.22 -16.80 -13.05
CA PHE A 314 -2.30 -17.24 -13.92
C PHE A 314 -2.62 -18.73 -13.69
N THR A 315 -3.88 -19.02 -13.41
CA THR A 315 -4.37 -20.39 -13.17
C THR A 315 -5.28 -20.88 -14.30
N GLY A 316 -5.71 -19.99 -15.20
CA GLY A 316 -6.69 -20.30 -16.24
C GLY A 316 -8.12 -20.38 -15.72
N SER A 317 -8.44 -19.68 -14.63
CA SER A 317 -9.82 -19.59 -14.14
C SER A 317 -10.74 -18.91 -15.15
N LEU A 318 -12.04 -19.18 -15.06
CA LEU A 318 -13.02 -18.62 -16.00
C LEU A 318 -12.99 -17.08 -16.03
N ASP A 319 -12.85 -16.44 -14.87
CA ASP A 319 -12.79 -14.98 -14.78
C ASP A 319 -11.52 -14.40 -15.42
N GLN A 320 -10.38 -15.08 -15.23
CA GLN A 320 -9.12 -14.71 -15.89
C GLN A 320 -9.25 -14.83 -17.42
N LEU A 321 -9.86 -15.90 -17.91
CA LEU A 321 -10.08 -16.12 -19.34
C LEU A 321 -11.05 -15.09 -19.94
N HIS A 322 -12.14 -14.77 -19.24
CA HIS A 322 -13.10 -13.74 -19.68
C HIS A 322 -12.46 -12.35 -19.74
N MET A 323 -11.71 -11.96 -18.69
CA MET A 323 -10.96 -10.70 -18.66
C MET A 323 -9.93 -10.66 -19.80
N LEU A 324 -9.16 -11.73 -19.99
CA LEU A 324 -8.15 -11.79 -21.05
C LEU A 324 -8.81 -11.68 -22.45
N ASN A 325 -9.91 -12.40 -22.67
CA ASN A 325 -10.66 -12.32 -23.92
C ASN A 325 -11.18 -10.90 -24.18
N PHE A 326 -11.68 -10.22 -23.14
CA PHE A 326 -12.08 -8.82 -23.22
C PHE A 326 -10.91 -7.91 -23.64
N LEU A 327 -9.75 -8.03 -23.00
CA LEU A 327 -8.56 -7.23 -23.31
C LEU A 327 -8.04 -7.50 -24.73
N VAL A 328 -8.06 -8.75 -25.19
CA VAL A 328 -7.66 -9.12 -26.56
C VAL A 328 -8.63 -8.57 -27.61
N ARG A 329 -9.94 -8.56 -27.31
CA ARG A 329 -10.97 -8.03 -28.22
C ARG A 329 -10.94 -6.50 -28.34
N THR A 330 -10.54 -5.82 -27.27
CA THR A 330 -10.60 -4.34 -27.17
C THR A 330 -9.26 -3.65 -27.43
N GLY A 331 -8.14 -4.36 -27.25
CA GLY A 331 -6.81 -3.82 -27.49
C GLY A 331 -6.49 -3.58 -28.97
N PRO A 332 -5.53 -2.69 -29.29
CA PRO A 332 -5.01 -2.51 -30.64
C PRO A 332 -4.37 -3.81 -31.14
N GLU A 333 -4.16 -3.92 -32.45
CA GLU A 333 -3.58 -5.13 -33.07
C GLU A 333 -2.26 -5.62 -32.43
N CYS A 334 -1.55 -4.75 -31.69
CA CYS A 334 -0.33 -5.05 -30.94
C CYS A 334 -0.52 -5.90 -29.66
N VAL A 335 -1.71 -5.98 -29.05
CA VAL A 335 -1.93 -6.79 -27.81
C VAL A 335 -2.12 -8.29 -28.14
N ARG A 336 -1.97 -8.70 -29.41
CA ARG A 336 -2.26 -10.06 -29.88
C ARG A 336 -1.19 -11.11 -29.57
N SER A 337 -0.05 -10.73 -28.98
CA SER A 337 0.98 -11.70 -28.55
C SER A 337 0.85 -12.01 -27.05
N LEU A 338 0.35 -13.20 -26.73
CA LEU A 338 0.39 -13.75 -25.38
C LEU A 338 1.72 -14.44 -25.16
N GLU A 339 2.59 -13.85 -24.35
CA GLU A 339 3.83 -14.48 -23.92
C GLU A 339 3.71 -14.93 -22.47
N ARG A 340 3.97 -16.21 -22.23
CA ARG A 340 4.09 -16.74 -20.88
C ARG A 340 5.43 -16.28 -20.30
N VAL A 341 5.38 -15.32 -19.39
CA VAL A 341 6.56 -14.89 -18.63
C VAL A 341 6.66 -15.74 -17.37
N ASP A 342 7.38 -16.86 -17.45
CA ASP A 342 7.73 -17.63 -16.25
C ASP A 342 8.77 -16.81 -15.44
N LYS A 343 8.45 -16.48 -14.19
CA LYS A 343 9.39 -15.89 -13.22
C LYS A 343 9.39 -16.71 -11.94
#